data_AF-A0A3R8S246-F1
#
_entry.id   AF-A0A3R8S246-F1
#
_cell.length_a   1.000
_cell.length_b   1.000
_cell.length_c   1.000
_cell.angle_alpha   90.00
_cell.angle_beta   90.00
_cell.angle_gamma   90.00
#
_symmetry.space_group_name_H-M   'P 1'
#
loop_
_entity.id
_entity.type
_entity.pdbx_description
1 polymer ?
#
loop_
_entity_poly.entity_id
_entity_poly.type
_entity_poly.pdbx_seq_one_letter_code
_entity_poly.pdbx_strand_id
1 'polypeptide(L)'
;MNFGQQIKDLRKKKGLTQEQFALKLNVTRQAVSNWENDKNLPDLELLILMSSVFSLSLDQLILGGTDMNNMTEKLVKDGREGRRTQMHLTITIIGSFLMLLGFVCFVIKANSVEYVDANGILHENFYLIPVGYLLVFTGALATLLSGLALHRFRKENK
;
A
#
# COMPACT_ATOMS: atom_id res chain seq x y z
N MET A 1 -5.43 -18.05 20.52
CA MET A 1 -6.11 -17.14 21.48
C MET A 1 -6.40 -15.84 20.74
N ASN A 2 -7.58 -15.24 20.91
CA ASN A 2 -7.90 -13.98 20.20
C ASN A 2 -7.26 -12.78 20.90
N PHE A 3 -6.91 -11.72 20.15
CA PHE A 3 -6.24 -10.55 20.70
C PHE A 3 -7.07 -9.82 21.76
N GLY A 4 -8.39 -9.72 21.58
CA GLY A 4 -9.28 -9.13 22.57
C GLY A 4 -9.29 -9.87 23.91
N GLN A 5 -9.30 -11.20 23.86
CA GLN A 5 -9.22 -12.04 25.05
C GLN A 5 -7.88 -11.87 25.77
N GLN A 6 -6.79 -11.75 25.02
CA GLN A 6 -5.46 -11.49 25.60
C GLN A 6 -5.40 -10.14 26.33
N ILE A 7 -5.93 -9.06 25.76
CA ILE A 7 -6.03 -7.75 26.43
C ILE A 7 -6.81 -7.89 27.73
N LYS A 8 -7.96 -8.57 27.69
CA LYS A 8 -8.83 -8.77 28.85
C LYS A 8 -8.10 -9.48 29.98
N ASP A 9 -7.30 -10.50 29.66
CA ASP A 9 -6.54 -11.26 30.63
C ASP A 9 -5.36 -10.45 31.20
N LEU A 10 -4.64 -9.69 30.37
CA LEU A 10 -3.59 -8.77 30.82
C LEU A 10 -4.13 -7.68 31.73
N ARG A 11 -5.28 -7.07 31.39
CA ARG A 11 -5.94 -6.07 32.23
C ARG A 11 -6.32 -6.64 33.58
N LYS A 12 -6.94 -7.84 33.60
CA LYS A 12 -7.30 -8.52 34.85
C LYS A 12 -6.08 -8.88 35.69
N LYS A 13 -4.97 -9.32 35.08
CA LYS A 13 -3.70 -9.58 35.78
C LYS A 13 -3.12 -8.34 36.45
N LYS A 14 -3.34 -7.15 35.88
CA LYS A 14 -2.97 -5.86 36.50
C LYS A 14 -4.01 -5.33 37.51
N GLY A 15 -5.11 -6.06 37.73
CA GLY A 15 -6.17 -5.65 38.67
C GLY A 15 -6.98 -4.44 38.22
N LEU A 16 -6.95 -4.09 36.93
CA LEU A 16 -7.60 -2.88 36.42
C LEU A 16 -9.05 -3.14 36.00
N THR A 17 -9.96 -2.21 36.30
CA THR A 17 -11.28 -2.18 35.66
C THR A 17 -11.17 -1.69 34.21
N GLN A 18 -12.20 -1.93 33.39
CA GLN A 18 -12.23 -1.38 32.02
C GLN A 18 -12.14 0.15 32.02
N GLU A 19 -12.77 0.81 32.99
CA GLU A 19 -12.73 2.26 33.17
C GLU A 19 -11.31 2.75 33.47
N GLN A 20 -10.64 2.12 34.45
CA GLN A 20 -9.26 2.48 34.83
C GLN A 20 -8.27 2.25 33.70
N PHE A 21 -8.45 1.18 32.93
CA PHE A 21 -7.60 0.91 31.77
C PHE A 21 -7.84 1.93 30.65
N ALA A 22 -9.10 2.29 30.40
CA ALA A 22 -9.45 3.31 29.42
C ALA A 22 -8.85 4.69 29.78
N LEU A 23 -8.91 5.07 31.06
CA LEU A 23 -8.30 6.31 31.57
C LEU A 23 -6.78 6.35 31.34
N LYS A 24 -6.09 5.22 31.54
CA LYS A 24 -4.63 5.13 31.31
C LYS A 24 -4.24 5.30 29.83
N LEU A 25 -5.13 4.94 28.92
CA LEU A 25 -4.92 5.02 27.47
C LEU A 25 -5.56 6.28 26.86
N ASN A 26 -6.19 7.13 27.67
CA ASN A 26 -6.95 8.30 27.21
C ASN A 26 -8.02 7.95 26.16
N VAL A 27 -8.78 6.87 26.39
CA VAL A 27 -9.89 6.43 25.54
C VAL A 27 -11.16 6.23 26.37
N THR A 28 -12.28 5.99 25.70
CA THR A 28 -13.53 5.66 26.38
C THR A 28 -13.53 4.21 26.87
N ARG A 29 -14.24 3.93 27.97
CA ARG A 29 -14.50 2.55 28.42
C ARG A 29 -15.12 1.69 27.33
N GLN A 30 -15.98 2.28 26.49
CA GLN A 30 -16.62 1.58 25.38
C GLN A 30 -15.59 1.08 24.36
N ALA A 31 -14.53 1.84 24.09
CA ALA A 31 -13.44 1.40 23.22
C ALA A 31 -12.76 0.15 23.77
N VAL A 32 -12.38 0.16 25.06
CA VAL A 32 -11.83 -1.02 25.75
C VAL A 32 -12.77 -2.21 25.68
N SER A 33 -14.07 -2.01 25.95
CA SER A 33 -15.06 -3.07 25.84
C SER A 33 -15.17 -3.63 24.42
N ASN A 34 -15.08 -2.79 23.39
CA ASN A 34 -15.11 -3.24 22.01
C ASN A 34 -13.87 -4.08 21.65
N TRP A 35 -12.68 -3.71 22.11
CA TRP A 35 -11.46 -4.51 21.92
C TRP A 35 -11.55 -5.86 22.61
N GLU A 36 -11.99 -5.89 23.87
CA GLU A 36 -12.09 -7.13 24.67
C GLU A 36 -13.16 -8.11 24.19
N ASN A 37 -14.10 -7.63 23.36
CA ASN A 37 -15.16 -8.44 22.76
C ASN A 37 -14.97 -8.57 21.24
N ASP A 38 -13.75 -8.34 20.73
CA ASP A 38 -13.36 -8.52 19.33
C ASP A 38 -14.22 -7.73 18.31
N LYS A 39 -14.88 -6.65 18.73
CA LYS A 39 -15.69 -5.79 17.85
C LYS A 39 -14.83 -4.91 16.96
N ASN A 40 -13.68 -4.48 17.46
CA ASN A 40 -12.66 -3.76 16.71
C ASN A 40 -11.28 -4.01 17.33
N LEU A 41 -10.24 -3.61 16.62
CA LEU A 41 -8.86 -3.68 17.09
C LEU A 41 -8.34 -2.27 17.41
N PRO A 42 -7.54 -2.10 18.47
CA PRO A 42 -6.85 -0.84 18.71
C PRO A 42 -5.87 -0.52 17.58
N ASP A 43 -5.50 0.75 17.44
CA ASP A 43 -4.48 1.19 16.51
C ASP A 43 -3.06 0.98 17.08
N LEU A 44 -2.04 1.22 16.25
CA LEU A 44 -0.65 1.00 16.62
C LEU A 44 -0.19 1.89 17.79
N GLU A 45 -0.68 3.13 17.86
CA GLU A 45 -0.34 4.05 18.94
C GLU A 45 -0.84 3.53 20.29
N LEU A 46 -2.10 3.08 20.33
CA LEU A 46 -2.68 2.45 21.50
C LEU A 46 -1.95 1.17 21.88
N LEU A 47 -1.48 0.37 20.92
CA LEU A 47 -0.66 -0.81 21.21
C LEU A 47 0.64 -0.46 21.93
N ILE A 48 1.30 0.63 21.54
CA ILE A 48 2.51 1.11 22.22
C ILE A 48 2.18 1.53 23.65
N LEU A 49 1.09 2.27 23.85
CA LEU A 49 0.64 2.67 25.20
C LEU A 49 0.26 1.45 26.06
N MET A 50 -0.44 0.48 25.48
CA MET A 50 -0.80 -0.78 26.14
C MET A 50 0.45 -1.57 26.57
N SER A 51 1.47 -1.64 25.70
CA SER A 51 2.73 -2.32 26.03
C SER A 51 3.39 -1.72 27.28
N SER A 52 3.33 -0.39 27.42
CA SER A 52 3.81 0.34 28.59
C SER A 52 2.97 0.06 29.84
N VAL A 53 1.63 0.07 29.72
CA VAL A 53 0.70 -0.22 30.83
C VAL A 53 0.88 -1.66 31.34
N PHE A 54 1.06 -2.61 30.43
CA PHE A 54 1.23 -4.02 30.78
C PHE A 54 2.67 -4.38 31.17
N SER A 55 3.63 -3.50 30.88
CA SER A 55 5.07 -3.74 31.08
C SER A 55 5.55 -4.96 30.26
N LEU A 56 5.13 -5.02 29.00
CA LEU A 56 5.48 -6.05 28.03
C LEU A 56 6.10 -5.42 26.80
N SER A 57 6.92 -6.17 26.07
CA SER A 57 7.33 -5.75 24.72
C SER A 57 6.13 -5.73 23.78
N LEU A 58 6.20 -4.89 22.74
CA LEU A 58 5.16 -4.83 21.71
C LEU A 58 5.00 -6.18 21.01
N ASP A 59 6.09 -6.90 20.77
CA ASP A 59 6.07 -8.24 20.18
C ASP A 59 5.30 -9.23 21.05
N GLN A 60 5.55 -9.24 22.37
CA GLN A 60 4.79 -10.09 23.30
C GLN A 60 3.32 -9.71 23.35
N LEU A 61 2.99 -8.42 23.27
CA LEU A 61 1.61 -7.94 23.25
C LEU A 61 0.91 -8.35 21.95
N ILE A 62 1.54 -8.19 20.79
CA ILE A 62 0.90 -8.46 19.50
C ILE A 62 0.84 -9.97 19.24
N LEU A 63 1.90 -10.71 19.49
CA LEU A 63 1.97 -12.15 19.18
C LEU A 63 1.29 -12.99 20.25
N GLY A 64 1.38 -12.61 21.53
CA GLY A 64 0.73 -13.35 22.63
C GLY A 64 1.26 -14.76 22.88
N GLY A 65 2.25 -15.22 22.11
CA GLY A 65 2.72 -16.61 22.04
C GLY A 65 3.28 -16.94 20.65
N THR A 66 3.26 -18.21 20.26
CA THR A 66 3.76 -18.72 18.96
C THR A 66 2.76 -18.63 17.81
N ASP A 67 1.48 -18.33 18.10
CA ASP A 67 0.41 -18.43 17.11
C ASP A 67 -0.06 -17.06 16.59
N MET A 68 -0.41 -16.99 15.30
CA MET A 68 -1.01 -15.81 14.68
C MET A 68 -2.42 -15.54 15.26
N ASN A 69 -2.67 -14.31 15.70
CA ASN A 69 -3.99 -13.83 16.09
C ASN A 69 -4.51 -12.78 15.09
N ASN A 70 -5.76 -12.35 15.27
CA ASN A 70 -6.41 -11.37 14.38
C ASN A 70 -5.68 -10.01 14.29
N MET A 71 -4.94 -9.59 15.33
CA MET A 71 -4.11 -8.38 15.28
C MET A 71 -2.89 -8.59 14.39
N THR A 72 -2.16 -9.68 14.56
CA THR A 72 -1.01 -10.01 13.72
C THR A 72 -1.43 -10.19 12.26
N GLU A 73 -2.56 -10.87 12.02
CA GLU A 73 -3.15 -11.01 10.69
C GLU A 73 -3.48 -9.65 10.07
N LYS A 74 -4.11 -8.74 10.83
CA LYS A 74 -4.41 -7.38 10.37
C LYS A 74 -3.13 -6.62 10.01
N LEU A 75 -2.12 -6.61 10.88
CA LEU A 75 -0.86 -5.89 10.61
C LEU A 75 -0.13 -6.43 9.37
N VAL A 76 -0.10 -7.76 9.21
CA VAL A 76 0.48 -8.40 8.02
C VAL A 76 -0.36 -8.13 6.77
N LYS A 77 -1.69 -8.04 6.89
CA LYS A 77 -2.58 -7.65 5.79
C LYS A 77 -2.34 -6.19 5.39
N ASP A 78 -2.43 -5.26 6.35
CA ASP A 78 -2.21 -3.82 6.14
C ASP A 78 -0.84 -3.55 5.49
N GLY A 79 0.21 -4.21 5.97
CA GLY A 79 1.55 -4.12 5.38
C GLY A 79 1.62 -4.63 3.92
N ARG A 80 0.96 -5.76 3.62
CA ARG A 80 0.88 -6.30 2.26
C ARG A 80 0.07 -5.38 1.33
N GLU A 81 -1.04 -4.83 1.80
CA GLU A 81 -1.89 -3.92 1.02
C GLU A 81 -1.20 -2.59 0.73
N GLY A 82 -0.47 -2.05 1.70
CA GLY A 82 0.37 -0.86 1.53
C GLY A 82 1.42 -1.07 0.43
N ARG A 83 2.18 -2.17 0.49
CA ARG A 83 3.20 -2.49 -0.52
C ARG A 83 2.60 -2.71 -1.91
N ARG A 84 1.43 -3.35 -2.01
CA ARG A 84 0.72 -3.56 -3.27
C ARG A 84 0.26 -2.22 -3.88
N THR A 85 -0.25 -1.31 -3.05
CA THR A 85 -0.64 0.04 -3.49
C THR A 85 0.56 0.84 -4.01
N GLN A 86 1.69 0.78 -3.30
CA GLN A 86 2.95 1.41 -3.72
C GLN A 86 3.47 0.86 -5.06
N MET A 87 3.36 -0.45 -5.27
CA MET A 87 3.74 -1.10 -6.54
C MET A 87 2.87 -0.61 -7.70
N HIS A 88 1.54 -0.57 -7.53
CA HIS A 88 0.63 -0.04 -8.56
C HIS A 88 0.89 1.44 -8.87
N LEU A 89 1.18 2.25 -7.85
CA LEU A 89 1.54 3.65 -8.02
C LEU A 89 2.82 3.81 -8.85
N THR A 90 3.85 3.03 -8.54
CA THR A 90 5.14 3.06 -9.24
C THR A 90 4.99 2.66 -10.71
N ILE A 91 4.24 1.59 -11.00
CA ILE A 91 3.97 1.13 -12.37
C ILE A 91 3.25 2.22 -13.18
N THR A 92 2.26 2.88 -12.58
CA THR A 92 1.53 3.96 -13.25
C THR A 92 2.43 5.14 -13.58
N ILE A 93 3.31 5.54 -12.66
CA ILE A 93 4.28 6.63 -12.89
C ILE A 93 5.24 6.27 -14.03
N ILE A 94 5.81 5.06 -14.02
CA ILE A 94 6.71 4.59 -15.09
C ILE A 94 5.97 4.55 -16.44
N GLY A 95 4.74 4.04 -16.46
CA GLY A 95 3.94 3.99 -17.69
C GLY A 95 3.62 5.38 -18.25
N SER A 96 3.25 6.35 -17.41
CA SER A 96 3.05 7.74 -17.82
C SER A 96 4.32 8.38 -18.36
N PHE A 97 5.47 8.10 -17.75
CA PHE A 97 6.77 8.57 -18.23
C PHE A 97 7.11 7.99 -19.61
N LEU A 98 6.91 6.69 -19.83
CA LEU A 98 7.11 6.03 -21.13
C LEU A 98 6.21 6.63 -22.23
N MET A 99 4.95 6.93 -21.91
CA MET A 99 4.04 7.58 -22.84
C MET A 99 4.52 8.99 -23.22
N LEU A 100 5.02 9.76 -22.25
CA LEU A 100 5.60 11.09 -22.51
C LEU A 100 6.83 10.97 -23.42
N LEU A 101 7.72 10.01 -23.16
CA LEU A 101 8.91 9.79 -23.97
C LEU A 101 8.55 9.37 -25.42
N GLY A 102 7.54 8.52 -25.58
CA GLY A 102 7.00 8.19 -26.90
C GLY A 102 6.40 9.40 -27.63
N PHE A 103 5.70 10.29 -26.91
CA PHE A 103 5.22 11.55 -27.49
C PHE A 103 6.37 12.46 -27.92
N VAL A 104 7.44 12.54 -27.13
CA VAL A 104 8.65 13.27 -27.48
C VAL A 104 9.29 12.73 -28.76
N CYS A 105 9.32 11.40 -28.99
CA CYS A 105 9.80 10.83 -30.25
C CYS A 105 9.02 11.36 -31.47
N PHE A 106 7.69 11.50 -31.36
CA PHE A 106 6.87 12.07 -32.43
C PHE A 106 7.15 13.55 -32.67
N VAL A 107 7.35 14.33 -31.60
CA VAL A 107 7.73 15.74 -31.71
C VAL A 107 9.10 15.88 -32.40
N ILE A 108 10.07 15.04 -32.05
CA ILE A 108 11.40 15.04 -32.69
C ILE A 108 11.27 14.68 -34.18
N LYS A 109 10.53 13.62 -34.54
CA LYS A 109 10.32 13.27 -35.96
C LYS A 109 9.65 14.41 -36.73
N ALA A 110 8.62 15.04 -36.15
CA ALA A 110 7.91 16.14 -36.80
C ALA A 110 8.77 17.38 -37.08
N ASN A 111 9.85 17.59 -36.31
CA ASN A 111 10.78 18.72 -36.48
C ASN A 111 12.11 18.30 -37.12
N SER A 112 12.27 17.02 -37.48
CA SER A 112 13.50 16.52 -38.08
C SER A 112 13.62 17.01 -39.52
N VAL A 113 14.75 17.59 -39.88
CA VAL A 113 15.05 17.94 -41.27
C VAL A 113 15.28 16.67 -42.08
N GLU A 114 14.73 16.63 -43.28
CA GLU A 114 14.88 15.54 -44.26
C GLU A 114 15.64 16.09 -45.47
N TYR A 115 16.63 15.36 -45.96
CA TYR A 115 17.45 15.78 -47.10
C TYR A 115 17.84 14.59 -47.98
N VAL A 116 18.15 14.89 -49.24
CA VAL A 116 18.63 13.92 -50.23
C VAL A 116 20.12 14.13 -50.43
N ASP A 117 20.91 13.07 -50.34
CA ASP A 117 22.35 13.14 -50.56
C ASP A 117 22.72 13.17 -52.06
N ALA A 118 24.01 13.33 -52.36
CA ALA A 118 24.51 13.38 -53.73
C ALA A 118 24.28 12.09 -54.54
N ASN A 119 23.99 10.97 -53.86
CA ASN A 119 23.68 9.68 -54.48
C ASN A 119 22.17 9.48 -54.69
N GLY A 120 21.35 10.48 -54.36
CA GLY A 120 19.89 10.42 -54.46
C GLY A 120 19.21 9.67 -53.31
N ILE A 121 19.92 9.37 -52.21
CA ILE A 121 19.36 8.68 -51.04
C ILE A 121 18.72 9.70 -50.10
N LEU A 122 17.47 9.45 -49.72
CA LEU A 122 16.75 10.23 -48.71
C LEU A 122 17.19 9.82 -47.30
N HIS A 123 17.69 10.76 -46.52
CA HIS A 123 18.02 10.57 -45.11
C HIS A 123 16.91 11.12 -44.23
N GLU A 124 16.18 10.23 -43.57
CA GLU A 124 15.12 10.59 -42.63
C GLU A 124 15.13 9.71 -41.37
N ASN A 125 14.68 10.27 -40.24
CA ASN A 125 14.62 9.56 -38.96
C ASN A 125 13.37 8.67 -38.83
N PHE A 126 13.10 7.82 -39.83
CA PHE A 126 11.89 6.99 -39.88
C PHE A 126 11.73 6.07 -38.64
N TYR A 127 12.85 5.64 -38.04
CA TYR A 127 12.87 4.79 -36.85
C TYR A 127 12.17 5.41 -35.61
N LEU A 128 12.04 6.74 -35.53
CA LEU A 128 11.36 7.40 -34.41
C LEU A 128 9.85 7.10 -34.37
N ILE A 129 9.23 6.81 -35.51
CA ILE A 129 7.79 6.52 -35.60
C ILE A 129 7.45 5.19 -34.92
N PRO A 130 8.03 4.03 -35.32
CA PRO A 130 7.73 2.76 -34.67
C PRO A 130 8.18 2.75 -33.19
N VAL A 131 9.30 3.42 -32.86
CA VAL A 131 9.75 3.56 -31.47
C VAL A 131 8.75 4.35 -30.64
N GLY A 132 8.25 5.49 -31.15
CA GLY A 132 7.23 6.30 -30.47
C GLY A 132 5.95 5.53 -30.20
N TYR A 133 5.42 4.81 -31.20
CA TYR A 133 4.22 3.98 -31.04
C TYR A 133 4.42 2.87 -30.01
N LEU A 134 5.58 2.19 -30.03
CA LEU A 134 5.88 1.13 -29.08
C LEU A 134 5.92 1.66 -27.64
N LEU A 135 6.56 2.80 -27.41
CA LEU A 135 6.65 3.42 -26.07
C LEU A 135 5.29 3.88 -25.55
N VAL A 136 4.48 4.53 -26.39
CA VAL A 136 3.13 4.96 -26.01
C VAL A 136 2.24 3.75 -25.72
N PHE A 137 2.27 2.72 -26.57
CA PHE A 137 1.42 1.55 -26.41
C PHE A 137 1.78 0.75 -25.16
N THR A 138 3.07 0.50 -24.92
CA THR A 138 3.54 -0.23 -23.74
C THR A 138 3.24 0.54 -22.44
N GLY A 139 3.44 1.86 -22.43
CA GLY A 139 3.08 2.71 -21.29
C GLY A 139 1.57 2.76 -21.03
N ALA A 140 0.75 2.87 -22.08
CA ALA A 140 -0.71 2.84 -21.98
C ALA A 140 -1.22 1.48 -21.46
N LEU A 141 -0.65 0.37 -21.94
CA LEU A 141 -1.02 -0.95 -21.47
C LEU A 141 -0.65 -1.14 -19.99
N ALA A 142 0.55 -0.72 -19.58
CA ALA A 142 1.00 -0.82 -18.18
C ALA A 142 0.11 -0.02 -17.23
N THR A 143 -0.23 1.22 -17.60
CA THR A 143 -1.13 2.09 -16.80
C THR A 143 -2.54 1.55 -16.72
N LEU A 144 -3.12 1.07 -17.83
CA LEU A 144 -4.46 0.47 -17.86
C LEU A 144 -4.55 -0.80 -17.03
N LEU A 145 -3.58 -1.72 -17.17
CA LEU A 145 -3.55 -2.95 -16.40
C LEU A 145 -3.39 -2.68 -14.90
N SER A 146 -2.52 -1.73 -14.52
CA SER A 146 -2.35 -1.32 -13.13
C SER A 146 -3.63 -0.70 -12.56
N GLY A 147 -4.28 0.19 -13.33
CA GLY A 147 -5.55 0.82 -12.94
C GLY A 147 -6.69 -0.18 -12.75
N LEU A 148 -6.85 -1.13 -13.67
CA LEU A 148 -7.85 -2.19 -13.58
C LEU A 148 -7.60 -3.11 -12.38
N ALA A 149 -6.35 -3.48 -12.14
CA ALA A 149 -5.98 -4.30 -10.99
C ALA A 149 -6.29 -3.58 -9.66
N LEU A 150 -5.97 -2.28 -9.55
CA LEU A 150 -6.29 -1.47 -8.37
C LEU A 150 -7.80 -1.31 -8.18
N HIS A 151 -8.55 -1.11 -9.26
CA HIS A 151 -10.01 -1.01 -9.20
C HIS A 151 -10.66 -2.32 -8.75
N ARG A 152 -10.24 -3.47 -9.28
CA ARG A 152 -10.72 -4.79 -8.83
C ARG A 152 -10.40 -5.00 -7.35
N PHE A 153 -9.17 -4.70 -6.94
CA PHE A 153 -8.76 -4.81 -5.53
C PHE A 153 -9.60 -3.94 -4.60
N ARG A 154 -9.89 -2.68 -4.97
CA ARG A 154 -10.76 -1.81 -4.17
C ARG A 154 -12.21 -2.31 -4.11
N LYS A 155 -12.68 -3.01 -5.14
CA LYS A 155 -14.02 -3.61 -5.17
C LYS A 155 -14.12 -4.87 -4.30
N GLU A 156 -13.06 -5.67 -4.23
CA GLU A 156 -13.00 -6.89 -3.40
C GLU A 156 -12.86 -6.60 -1.90
N ASN A 157 -12.32 -5.45 -1.52
CA ASN A 157 -12.09 -5.06 -0.13
C ASN A 157 -13.08 -4.00 0.41
N LYS A 158 -14.16 -3.72 -0.32
CA LYS A 158 -15.28 -2.86 0.11
C LYS A 158 -16.45 -3.74 0.51
#